data_AF-A0AAJ6XLA9-F1
#
_entry.id   AF-A0AAJ6XLA9-F1
#
_cell.length_a   1.000
_cell.length_b   1.000
_cell.length_c   1.000
_cell.angle_alpha   90.00
_cell.angle_beta   90.00
_cell.angle_gamma   90.00
#
_symmetry.space_group_name_H-M   'P 1'
#
loop_
_entity.id
_entity.type
_entity.pdbx_description
1 polymer ?
#
loop_
_entity_poly.entity_id
_entity_poly.type
_entity_poly.pdbx_seq_one_letter_code
_entity_poly.pdbx_strand_id
1 'polypeptide(L)'
;MTGVAENSITKDMVMQILLKLPVKSMLRFRCASKSWNSLVTSPGFMKNHLDKAKQLLLLRTENPVVSYSLHLDNDRVDMCSRLEFPIPNEAAGLFYFIGCCNGVACLSSQYLQLDSSRRLVLWNPSIRKTLDLPAPSSWAAIDKTLLGLGYDPQSDDYKVARVVRLKSPEYADERPFAFQFYSLNSGSWNENVDVSSSLANEDTLRSITLHGFGNPATVNGVIHWLLHPRDNNGMLALSFDLSNNSFGELMLPECFDPTERMAAMSISVFKDSLSFNVLEDYGGNYVCEVWVMSQYGARESWDKQYRIEMLDIAWPVVFRSNGEILMVGYANSQLVSCDPQTQEIHDTGLEVLLDDYADYFVESLALLDRSN
;
A
#
# COMPACT_ATOMS: atom_id res chain seq x y z
N MET A 1 -9.85 -20.09 -60.80
CA MET A 1 -9.07 -19.43 -59.74
C MET A 1 -10.01 -19.15 -58.59
N THR A 2 -10.15 -20.10 -57.68
CA THR A 2 -10.92 -19.95 -56.45
C THR A 2 -10.07 -19.16 -55.46
N GLY A 3 -10.46 -17.91 -55.20
CA GLY A 3 -9.84 -17.09 -54.17
C GLY A 3 -9.99 -17.78 -52.82
N VAL A 4 -8.88 -18.17 -52.21
CA VAL A 4 -8.84 -18.57 -50.81
C VAL A 4 -9.18 -17.31 -50.02
N ALA A 5 -10.33 -17.29 -49.36
CA ALA A 5 -10.62 -16.27 -48.37
C ALA A 5 -9.57 -16.42 -47.26
N GLU A 6 -8.64 -15.48 -47.17
CA GLU A 6 -7.76 -15.38 -46.01
C GLU A 6 -8.66 -15.16 -44.79
N ASN A 7 -8.74 -16.17 -43.92
CA ASN A 7 -9.33 -16.05 -42.60
C ASN A 7 -8.47 -15.08 -41.76
N SER A 8 -8.61 -13.79 -42.01
CA SER A 8 -7.91 -12.76 -41.26
C SER A 8 -8.53 -12.65 -39.86
N ILE A 9 -7.69 -12.82 -38.84
CA ILE A 9 -8.09 -12.59 -37.45
C ILE A 9 -8.38 -11.08 -37.31
N THR A 10 -9.58 -10.73 -36.82
CA THR A 10 -9.95 -9.32 -36.63
C THR A 10 -9.15 -8.67 -35.51
N LYS A 11 -9.01 -7.33 -35.54
CA LYS A 11 -8.34 -6.59 -34.46
C LYS A 11 -8.96 -6.86 -33.08
N ASP A 12 -10.27 -7.01 -33.02
CA ASP A 12 -10.99 -7.31 -31.78
C ASP A 12 -10.66 -8.71 -31.25
N MET A 13 -10.56 -9.71 -32.13
CA MET A 13 -10.13 -11.05 -31.75
C MET A 13 -8.69 -11.05 -31.23
N VAL A 14 -7.78 -10.33 -31.90
CA VAL A 14 -6.40 -10.16 -31.41
C VAL A 14 -6.41 -9.52 -30.02
N MET A 15 -7.17 -8.44 -29.82
CA MET A 15 -7.27 -7.77 -28.53
C MET A 15 -7.78 -8.72 -27.43
N GLN A 16 -8.84 -9.49 -27.69
CA GLN A 16 -9.39 -10.45 -26.72
C GLN A 16 -8.41 -11.58 -26.38
N ILE A 17 -7.60 -12.02 -27.36
CA ILE A 17 -6.54 -13.00 -27.11
C ILE A 17 -5.45 -12.38 -26.22
N LEU A 18 -4.96 -11.21 -26.59
CA LEU A 18 -3.88 -10.52 -25.86
C LEU A 18 -4.28 -10.17 -24.42
N LEU A 19 -5.53 -9.76 -24.18
CA LEU A 19 -6.04 -9.46 -22.84
C LEU A 19 -6.04 -10.66 -21.88
N LYS A 20 -5.92 -11.90 -22.39
CA LYS A 20 -5.85 -13.12 -21.57
C LYS A 20 -4.44 -13.57 -21.25
N LEU A 21 -3.43 -12.91 -21.81
CA LEU A 21 -2.04 -13.32 -21.67
C LEU A 21 -1.37 -12.66 -20.45
N PRO A 22 -0.45 -13.37 -19.76
CA PRO A 22 0.35 -12.77 -18.70
C PRO A 22 1.20 -11.61 -19.21
N VAL A 23 1.50 -10.65 -18.33
CA VAL A 23 2.34 -9.46 -18.66
C VAL A 23 3.66 -9.86 -19.31
N LYS A 24 4.31 -10.91 -18.80
CA LYS A 24 5.57 -11.42 -19.37
C LYS A 24 5.48 -11.80 -20.85
N SER A 25 4.37 -12.41 -21.28
CA SER A 25 4.12 -12.74 -22.68
C SER A 25 3.85 -11.48 -23.50
N MET A 26 3.08 -10.55 -22.93
CA MET A 26 2.77 -9.26 -23.56
C MET A 26 4.05 -8.45 -23.86
N LEU A 27 5.00 -8.42 -22.93
CA LEU A 27 6.29 -7.75 -23.14
C LEU A 27 7.11 -8.35 -24.27
N ARG A 28 7.09 -9.68 -24.44
CA ARG A 28 7.75 -10.34 -25.58
C ARG A 28 7.09 -9.98 -26.91
N PHE A 29 5.77 -9.86 -26.92
CA PHE A 29 4.98 -9.54 -28.11
C PHE A 29 5.15 -8.10 -28.60
N ARG A 30 5.54 -7.17 -27.73
CA ARG A 30 5.97 -5.82 -28.13
C ARG A 30 7.11 -5.86 -29.15
N CYS A 31 8.03 -6.83 -29.03
CA CYS A 31 9.16 -6.97 -29.94
C CYS A 31 8.79 -7.58 -31.29
N ALA A 32 7.62 -8.23 -31.41
CA ALA A 32 7.24 -8.97 -32.61
C ALA A 32 6.62 -8.07 -33.71
N SER A 33 5.95 -6.98 -33.33
CA SER A 33 5.28 -6.08 -34.28
C SER A 33 5.06 -4.67 -33.70
N LYS A 34 5.26 -3.64 -34.52
CA LYS A 34 4.94 -2.24 -34.16
C LYS A 34 3.46 -2.05 -33.82
N SER A 35 2.57 -2.74 -34.54
CA SER A 35 1.13 -2.67 -34.29
C SER A 35 0.77 -3.28 -32.93
N TRP A 36 1.43 -4.38 -32.55
CA TRP A 36 1.22 -5.00 -31.25
C TRP A 36 1.81 -4.14 -30.14
N ASN A 37 3.03 -3.61 -30.32
CA ASN A 37 3.60 -2.68 -29.35
C ASN A 37 2.66 -1.49 -29.11
N SER A 38 2.16 -0.84 -30.17
CA SER A 38 1.23 0.28 -30.05
C SER A 38 -0.09 -0.08 -29.34
N LEU A 39 -0.62 -1.29 -29.55
CA LEU A 39 -1.83 -1.75 -28.88
C LEU A 39 -1.57 -1.97 -27.38
N VAL A 40 -0.48 -2.67 -27.05
CA VAL A 40 -0.15 -3.07 -25.68
C VAL A 40 0.25 -1.89 -24.80
N THR A 41 0.81 -0.83 -25.38
CA THR A 41 1.14 0.42 -24.67
C THR A 41 -0.02 1.42 -24.66
N SER A 42 -1.18 1.10 -25.26
CA SER A 42 -2.32 2.02 -25.25
C SER A 42 -3.00 2.04 -23.87
N PRO A 43 -3.39 3.21 -23.34
CA PRO A 43 -4.02 3.32 -22.02
C PRO A 43 -5.25 2.40 -21.86
N GLY A 44 -6.12 2.37 -22.89
CA GLY A 44 -7.31 1.52 -22.88
C GLY A 44 -6.99 0.02 -22.80
N PHE A 45 -5.93 -0.44 -23.48
CA PHE A 45 -5.51 -1.84 -23.36
C PHE A 45 -4.94 -2.13 -21.98
N MET A 46 -4.07 -1.27 -21.45
CA MET A 46 -3.46 -1.44 -20.13
C MET A 46 -4.51 -1.51 -19.03
N LYS A 47 -5.51 -0.63 -19.07
CA LYS A 47 -6.66 -0.65 -18.15
C LYS A 47 -7.47 -1.93 -18.26
N ASN A 48 -7.88 -2.31 -19.47
CA ASN A 48 -8.66 -3.53 -19.70
C ASN A 48 -7.89 -4.82 -19.31
N HIS A 49 -6.56 -4.79 -19.41
CA HIS A 49 -5.70 -5.90 -19.00
C HIS A 49 -5.61 -5.96 -17.47
N LEU A 50 -5.42 -4.81 -16.81
CA LEU A 50 -5.42 -4.68 -15.36
C LEU A 50 -6.74 -5.13 -14.73
N ASP A 51 -7.88 -4.75 -15.30
CA ASP A 51 -9.22 -5.15 -14.81
C ASP A 51 -9.44 -6.68 -14.86
N LYS A 52 -8.64 -7.40 -15.66
CA LYS A 52 -8.66 -8.86 -15.78
C LYS A 52 -7.48 -9.53 -15.09
N ALA A 53 -6.60 -8.75 -14.46
CA ALA A 53 -5.42 -9.27 -13.81
C ALA A 53 -5.83 -10.14 -12.62
N LYS A 54 -5.10 -11.24 -12.44
CA LYS A 54 -5.28 -12.09 -11.27
C LYS A 54 -4.70 -11.38 -10.06
N GLN A 55 -5.48 -11.29 -9.00
CA GLN A 55 -5.01 -10.85 -7.70
C GLN A 55 -4.08 -11.90 -7.08
N LEU A 56 -2.93 -11.46 -6.61
CA LEU A 56 -1.87 -12.24 -5.98
C LEU A 56 -1.48 -11.57 -4.67
N LEU A 57 -0.77 -12.31 -3.82
CA LEU A 57 -0.14 -11.75 -2.63
C LEU A 57 1.32 -11.43 -2.96
N LEU A 58 1.74 -10.20 -2.72
CA LEU A 58 3.15 -9.82 -2.75
C LEU A 58 3.70 -9.90 -1.33
N LEU A 59 4.69 -10.75 -1.13
CA LEU A 59 5.39 -10.89 0.14
C LEU A 59 6.79 -10.29 0.02
N ARG A 60 7.15 -9.42 0.96
CA ARG A 60 8.54 -9.03 1.26
C ARG A 60 8.98 -9.87 2.44
N THR A 61 10.05 -10.64 2.28
CA THR A 61 10.67 -11.41 3.36
C THR A 61 12.14 -11.08 3.51
N GLU A 62 12.66 -11.14 4.74
CA GLU A 62 14.07 -10.86 5.02
C GLU A 62 14.74 -12.04 5.74
N ASN A 63 15.30 -13.00 5.00
CA ASN A 63 16.09 -14.11 5.58
C ASN A 63 17.03 -14.79 4.55
N PRO A 64 18.37 -14.63 4.58
CA PRO A 64 19.18 -13.61 5.26
C PRO A 64 19.29 -12.29 4.47
N VAL A 65 18.62 -12.19 3.31
CA VAL A 65 18.59 -11.03 2.42
C VAL A 65 17.13 -10.74 2.05
N VAL A 66 16.79 -9.47 1.87
CA VAL A 66 15.47 -9.05 1.40
C VAL A 66 15.13 -9.71 0.06
N SER A 67 13.94 -10.30 0.01
CA SER A 67 13.37 -10.92 -1.18
C SER A 67 11.91 -10.51 -1.35
N TYR A 68 11.49 -10.43 -2.60
CA TYR A 68 10.10 -10.15 -2.96
C TYR A 68 9.57 -11.31 -3.78
N SER A 69 8.39 -11.82 -3.45
CA SER A 69 7.77 -12.95 -4.14
C SER A 69 6.27 -12.75 -4.32
N LEU A 70 5.74 -13.29 -5.41
CA LEU A 70 4.31 -13.34 -5.68
C LEU A 70 3.78 -14.71 -5.33
N HIS A 71 2.66 -14.74 -4.61
CA HIS A 71 2.01 -15.92 -4.09
C HIS A 71 0.53 -15.96 -4.51
N LEU A 72 -0.03 -17.16 -4.59
CA LEU A 72 -1.47 -17.35 -4.72
C LEU A 72 -2.14 -17.04 -3.39
N ASP A 73 -3.30 -16.41 -3.42
CA ASP A 73 -4.20 -16.38 -2.26
C ASP A 73 -4.97 -17.71 -2.18
N ASN A 74 -4.27 -18.77 -1.79
CA ASN A 74 -4.84 -20.10 -1.52
C ASN A 74 -4.37 -20.61 -0.15
N ASP A 75 -4.88 -21.73 0.33
CA ASP A 75 -4.66 -22.20 1.71
C ASP A 75 -3.19 -22.24 2.14
N ARG A 76 -2.27 -22.52 1.21
CA ARG A 76 -0.82 -22.64 1.47
C ARG A 76 -0.01 -21.41 1.09
N VAL A 77 -0.65 -20.38 0.55
CA VAL A 77 0.03 -19.17 0.03
C VAL A 77 1.14 -19.58 -0.95
N ASP A 78 0.80 -20.41 -1.94
CA ASP A 78 1.78 -21.03 -2.84
C ASP A 78 2.56 -19.98 -3.65
N MET A 79 3.90 -20.04 -3.60
CA MET A 79 4.76 -19.13 -4.36
C MET A 79 4.64 -19.37 -5.87
N CYS A 80 4.23 -18.33 -6.61
CA CYS A 80 4.16 -18.32 -8.07
C CYS A 80 5.48 -17.93 -8.72
N SER A 81 6.10 -16.86 -8.22
CA SER A 81 7.33 -16.33 -8.79
C SER A 81 8.11 -15.51 -7.78
N ARG A 82 9.44 -15.48 -7.95
CA ARG A 82 10.32 -14.55 -7.23
C ARG A 82 10.53 -13.32 -8.10
N LEU A 83 10.42 -12.14 -7.49
CA LEU A 83 10.67 -10.87 -8.15
C LEU A 83 12.14 -10.51 -8.03
N GLU A 84 12.74 -10.15 -9.16
CA GLU A 84 14.11 -9.63 -9.18
C GLU A 84 14.06 -8.17 -8.74
N PHE A 85 14.63 -7.88 -7.57
CA PHE A 85 14.72 -6.51 -7.10
C PHE A 85 15.70 -5.72 -7.99
N PRO A 86 15.30 -4.58 -8.56
CA PRO A 86 16.10 -3.84 -9.53
C PRO A 86 17.25 -3.03 -8.90
N ILE A 87 17.37 -3.03 -7.58
CA ILE A 87 18.46 -2.37 -6.84
C ILE A 87 19.43 -3.45 -6.35
N PRO A 88 20.76 -3.24 -6.39
CA PRO A 88 21.74 -4.21 -5.91
C PRO A 88 21.42 -4.70 -4.48
N ASN A 89 21.57 -6.00 -4.25
CA ASN A 89 21.19 -6.67 -2.99
C ASN A 89 21.75 -5.99 -1.73
N GLU A 90 22.95 -5.40 -1.81
CA GLU A 90 23.60 -4.68 -0.70
C GLU A 90 22.78 -3.47 -0.20
N ALA A 91 21.94 -2.89 -1.06
CA ALA A 91 21.06 -1.78 -0.72
C ALA A 91 19.59 -2.20 -0.55
N ALA A 92 19.23 -3.45 -0.87
CA ALA A 92 17.83 -3.91 -0.81
C ALA A 92 17.27 -3.92 0.61
N GLY A 93 18.09 -4.29 1.60
CA GLY A 93 17.78 -4.20 3.03
C GLY A 93 17.47 -2.79 3.54
N LEU A 94 17.83 -1.75 2.77
CA LEU A 94 17.64 -0.37 3.17
C LEU A 94 16.27 0.19 2.76
N PHE A 95 15.51 -0.55 1.93
CA PHE A 95 14.20 -0.12 1.44
C PHE A 95 13.07 -0.81 2.19
N TYR A 96 12.19 0.03 2.72
CA TYR A 96 10.91 -0.35 3.30
C TYR A 96 9.85 -0.32 2.21
N PHE A 97 8.96 -1.31 2.26
CA PHE A 97 7.81 -1.37 1.39
C PHE A 97 6.71 -0.48 1.97
N ILE A 98 6.19 0.46 1.18
CA ILE A 98 5.17 1.40 1.63
C ILE A 98 3.77 0.95 1.27
N GLY A 99 3.62 0.28 0.13
CA GLY A 99 2.34 -0.14 -0.42
C GLY A 99 2.41 -0.41 -1.91
N CYS A 100 1.40 -1.08 -2.43
CA CYS A 100 1.18 -1.23 -3.86
C CYS A 100 -0.21 -0.77 -4.30
N CYS A 101 -0.28 -0.35 -5.55
CA CYS A 101 -1.52 0.07 -6.18
C CYS A 101 -1.44 -0.29 -7.66
N ASN A 102 -2.42 -1.04 -8.18
CA ASN A 102 -2.54 -1.35 -9.62
C ASN A 102 -1.23 -1.89 -10.24
N GLY A 103 -0.49 -2.72 -9.50
CA GLY A 103 0.77 -3.34 -9.94
C GLY A 103 2.01 -2.46 -9.86
N VAL A 104 1.90 -1.24 -9.32
CA VAL A 104 3.03 -0.37 -8.98
C VAL A 104 3.24 -0.39 -7.47
N ALA A 105 4.47 -0.60 -7.03
CA ALA A 105 4.88 -0.55 -5.63
C ALA A 105 5.65 0.74 -5.33
N CYS A 106 5.52 1.24 -4.10
CA CYS A 106 6.32 2.34 -3.58
C CYS A 106 7.27 1.83 -2.50
N LEU A 107 8.53 2.24 -2.60
CA LEU A 107 9.62 1.82 -1.72
C LEU A 107 10.35 3.05 -1.19
N SER A 108 10.78 2.99 0.06
CA SER A 108 11.43 4.13 0.72
C SER A 108 12.65 3.70 1.53
N SER A 109 13.77 4.40 1.38
CA SER A 109 14.93 4.26 2.28
C SER A 109 14.98 5.32 3.39
N GLN A 110 13.82 5.89 3.76
CA GLN A 110 13.72 7.04 4.67
C GLN A 110 14.29 6.84 6.08
N TYR A 111 14.35 5.59 6.57
CA TYR A 111 14.89 5.26 7.89
C TYR A 111 16.42 5.16 7.91
N LEU A 112 17.09 5.44 6.78
CA LEU A 112 18.53 5.63 6.76
C LEU A 112 18.92 6.89 7.55
N GLN A 113 19.93 6.74 8.41
CA GLN A 113 20.43 7.80 9.30
C GLN A 113 21.12 8.96 8.56
N LEU A 114 21.45 8.81 7.27
CA LEU A 114 22.12 9.83 6.48
C LEU A 114 21.12 10.56 5.57
N ASP A 115 20.86 11.84 5.86
CA ASP A 115 19.85 12.66 5.18
C ASP A 115 20.05 12.73 3.65
N SER A 116 21.28 12.57 3.13
CA SER A 116 21.63 12.65 1.71
C SER A 116 21.47 11.36 0.90
N SER A 117 21.12 10.23 1.53
CA SER A 117 20.98 8.92 0.86
C SER A 117 19.54 8.38 0.82
N ARG A 118 18.58 9.16 1.33
CA ARG A 118 17.17 8.81 1.26
C ARG A 118 16.73 8.74 -0.20
N ARG A 119 15.92 7.74 -0.53
CA ARG A 119 15.38 7.48 -1.86
C ARG A 119 13.91 7.08 -1.74
N LEU A 120 13.11 7.56 -2.69
CA LEU A 120 11.75 7.10 -2.92
C LEU A 120 11.72 6.52 -4.33
N VAL A 121 11.26 5.28 -4.44
CA VAL A 121 11.28 4.53 -5.70
C VAL A 121 9.89 4.01 -6.00
N LEU A 122 9.39 4.30 -7.19
CA LEU A 122 8.28 3.56 -7.77
C LEU A 122 8.83 2.36 -8.53
N TRP A 123 8.21 1.20 -8.36
CA TRP A 123 8.64 -0.05 -8.95
C TRP A 123 7.46 -0.79 -9.56
N ASN A 124 7.52 -1.06 -10.86
CA ASN A 124 6.64 -2.03 -11.50
C ASN A 124 7.46 -3.31 -11.78
N PRO A 125 7.30 -4.36 -10.94
CA PRO A 125 8.03 -5.61 -11.10
C PRO A 125 7.64 -6.36 -12.37
N SER A 126 6.39 -6.27 -12.82
CA SER A 126 5.86 -6.99 -13.97
C SER A 126 6.53 -6.56 -15.28
N ILE A 127 6.92 -5.28 -15.39
CA ILE A 127 7.68 -4.75 -16.53
C ILE A 127 9.16 -4.51 -16.24
N ARG A 128 9.61 -4.83 -15.02
CA ARG A 128 11.00 -4.64 -14.54
C ARG A 128 11.47 -3.19 -14.70
N LYS A 129 10.62 -2.24 -14.36
CA LYS A 129 10.93 -0.80 -14.42
C LYS A 129 10.88 -0.19 -13.04
N THR A 130 11.78 0.77 -12.82
CA THR A 130 11.79 1.63 -11.66
C THR A 130 11.85 3.08 -12.07
N LEU A 131 11.40 3.93 -11.17
CA LEU A 131 11.57 5.37 -11.22
C LEU A 131 12.04 5.85 -9.85
N ASP A 132 13.24 6.41 -9.79
CA ASP A 132 13.68 7.21 -8.65
C ASP A 132 12.94 8.54 -8.66
N LEU A 133 12.21 8.83 -7.59
CA LEU A 133 11.51 10.10 -7.45
C LEU A 133 12.52 11.22 -7.13
N PRO A 134 12.31 12.43 -7.66
CA PRO A 134 13.16 13.56 -7.34
C PRO A 134 13.10 13.87 -5.84
N ALA A 135 14.23 14.31 -5.30
CA ALA A 135 14.33 14.80 -3.93
C ALA A 135 13.44 16.02 -3.71
N PRO A 136 12.49 15.99 -2.76
CA PRO A 136 11.77 17.19 -2.36
C PRO A 136 12.66 18.15 -1.59
N SER A 137 12.30 19.43 -1.58
CA SER A 137 13.09 20.47 -0.89
C SER A 137 13.24 20.20 0.61
N SER A 138 12.24 19.60 1.24
CA SER A 138 12.20 19.34 2.68
C SER A 138 13.06 18.16 3.15
N TRP A 139 13.70 17.38 2.27
CA TRP A 139 14.34 16.11 2.63
C TRP A 139 15.47 16.20 3.66
N ALA A 140 16.20 17.32 3.66
CA ALA A 140 17.32 17.57 4.56
C ALA A 140 16.89 17.88 6.00
N ALA A 141 15.62 18.25 6.20
CA ALA A 141 15.09 18.70 7.48
C ALA A 141 14.02 17.74 8.02
N ILE A 142 14.05 16.45 7.67
CA ILE A 142 13.01 15.49 8.08
C ILE A 142 13.43 14.67 9.29
N ASP A 143 12.55 14.67 10.29
CA ASP A 143 12.62 13.74 11.43
C ASP A 143 11.87 12.43 11.10
N LYS A 144 10.60 12.53 10.68
CA LYS A 144 9.77 11.38 10.29
C LYS A 144 8.85 11.72 9.11
N THR A 145 8.48 10.70 8.34
CA THR A 145 7.57 10.83 7.19
C THR A 145 6.57 9.68 7.16
N LEU A 146 5.30 10.00 6.99
CA LEU A 146 4.29 9.06 6.50
C LEU A 146 4.24 9.12 4.99
N LEU A 147 4.15 7.96 4.35
CA LEU A 147 4.04 7.85 2.91
C LEU A 147 2.80 7.05 2.57
N GLY A 148 2.25 7.30 1.39
CA GLY A 148 1.30 6.38 0.79
C GLY A 148 1.23 6.53 -0.72
N LEU A 149 0.86 5.42 -1.35
CA LEU A 149 0.71 5.32 -2.79
C LEU A 149 -0.76 5.13 -3.14
N GLY A 150 -1.19 5.79 -4.21
CA GLY A 150 -2.50 5.58 -4.79
C GLY A 150 -2.52 5.90 -6.27
N TYR A 151 -3.62 5.53 -6.91
CA TYR A 151 -3.91 5.82 -8.31
C TYR A 151 -5.20 6.64 -8.40
N ASP A 152 -5.13 7.78 -9.07
CA ASP A 152 -6.27 8.62 -9.40
C ASP A 152 -6.83 8.22 -10.78
N PRO A 153 -7.98 7.54 -10.83
CA PRO A 153 -8.57 7.13 -12.10
C PRO A 153 -9.11 8.31 -12.93
N GLN A 154 -9.31 9.49 -12.33
CA GLN A 154 -9.80 10.67 -13.07
C GLN A 154 -8.69 11.31 -13.91
N SER A 155 -7.49 11.44 -13.34
CA SER A 155 -6.32 12.00 -14.03
C SER A 155 -5.39 10.94 -14.63
N ASP A 156 -5.72 9.66 -14.51
CA ASP A 156 -4.87 8.52 -14.92
C ASP A 156 -3.45 8.67 -14.37
N ASP A 157 -3.35 8.90 -13.06
CA ASP A 157 -2.10 9.32 -12.41
C ASP A 157 -1.81 8.49 -11.16
N TYR A 158 -0.57 8.02 -11.04
CA TYR A 158 -0.07 7.51 -9.79
C TYR A 158 0.46 8.65 -8.94
N LYS A 159 0.00 8.73 -7.69
CA LYS A 159 0.44 9.76 -6.76
C LYS A 159 1.03 9.15 -5.51
N VAL A 160 2.12 9.75 -5.03
CA VAL A 160 2.72 9.43 -3.74
C VAL A 160 2.46 10.60 -2.80
N ALA A 161 1.59 10.42 -1.82
CA ALA A 161 1.29 11.41 -0.82
C ALA A 161 2.18 11.21 0.40
N ARG A 162 2.52 12.31 1.07
CA ARG A 162 3.32 12.26 2.28
C ARG A 162 3.02 13.36 3.28
N VAL A 163 3.21 13.01 4.55
CA VAL A 163 3.12 13.91 5.69
C VAL A 163 4.47 13.90 6.38
N VAL A 164 5.12 15.06 6.45
CA VAL A 164 6.50 15.20 6.90
C VAL A 164 6.53 15.98 8.20
N ARG A 165 7.14 15.41 9.25
CA ARG A 165 7.50 16.16 10.46
C ARG A 165 8.89 16.76 10.29
N LEU A 166 8.98 18.08 10.30
CA LEU A 166 10.23 18.80 10.09
C LEU A 166 11.06 18.88 11.38
N LYS A 167 12.39 18.79 11.27
CA LYS A 167 13.34 19.04 12.36
C LYS A 167 13.24 20.52 12.74
N SER A 168 13.00 20.81 14.03
CA SER A 168 13.13 22.15 14.60
C SER A 168 14.24 22.13 15.66
N PRO A 169 15.30 22.94 15.52
CA PRO A 169 16.37 23.04 16.50
C PRO A 169 15.96 23.83 17.75
N GLU A 170 14.92 24.67 17.67
CA GLU A 170 14.52 25.58 18.76
C GLU A 170 13.41 25.00 19.64
N TYR A 171 12.54 24.15 19.09
CA TYR A 171 11.40 23.57 19.81
C TYR A 171 11.28 22.08 19.48
N ALA A 172 11.70 21.22 20.42
CA ALA A 172 11.57 19.76 20.26
C ALA A 172 10.09 19.31 20.19
N ASP A 173 9.20 20.10 20.76
CA ASP A 173 7.81 19.74 21.04
C ASP A 173 6.77 20.37 20.09
N GLU A 174 7.16 21.38 19.31
CA GLU A 174 6.29 22.10 18.36
C GLU A 174 6.88 22.06 16.94
N ARG A 175 6.98 20.87 16.36
CA ARG A 175 7.56 20.69 15.03
C ARG A 175 6.50 20.88 13.94
N PRO A 176 6.72 21.74 12.94
CA PRO A 176 5.77 21.94 11.87
C PRO A 176 5.65 20.68 10.99
N PHE A 177 4.45 20.48 10.46
CA PHE A 177 4.17 19.45 9.48
C PHE A 177 4.08 20.05 8.08
N ALA A 178 4.60 19.33 7.09
CA ALA A 178 4.43 19.64 5.69
C ALA A 178 3.64 18.52 5.00
N PHE A 179 2.66 18.92 4.20
CA PHE A 179 1.77 18.05 3.46
C PHE A 179 2.10 18.18 1.98
N GLN A 180 2.46 17.06 1.34
CA GLN A 180 3.03 17.08 0.02
C GLN A 180 2.58 15.85 -0.77
N PHE A 181 2.55 15.96 -2.09
CA PHE A 181 2.36 14.79 -2.95
C PHE A 181 3.18 14.90 -4.24
N TYR A 182 3.57 13.75 -4.77
CA TYR A 182 4.16 13.61 -6.08
C TYR A 182 3.10 13.16 -7.08
N SER A 183 3.10 13.74 -8.27
CA SER A 183 2.32 13.27 -9.42
C SER A 183 3.27 12.65 -10.44
N LEU A 184 2.99 11.41 -10.87
CA LEU A 184 3.77 10.74 -11.91
C LEU A 184 3.61 11.47 -13.25
N ASN A 185 2.40 11.94 -13.54
CA ASN A 185 2.08 12.67 -14.77
C ASN A 185 2.83 14.02 -14.86
N SER A 186 2.89 14.81 -13.78
CA SER A 186 3.70 16.04 -13.78
C SER A 186 5.20 15.76 -13.62
N GLY A 187 5.54 14.60 -13.03
CA GLY A 187 6.89 14.23 -12.70
C GLY A 187 7.51 15.10 -11.60
N SER A 188 6.69 15.73 -10.76
CA SER A 188 7.12 16.71 -9.76
C SER A 188 6.33 16.61 -8.45
N TRP A 189 6.91 17.16 -7.40
CA TRP A 189 6.24 17.33 -6.10
C TRP A 189 5.43 18.62 -6.09
N ASN A 190 4.22 18.54 -5.52
CA ASN A 190 3.53 19.68 -4.97
C ASN A 190 3.85 19.74 -3.47
N GLU A 191 4.59 20.78 -3.09
CA GLU A 191 5.10 20.95 -1.72
C GLU A 191 4.30 21.94 -0.87
N ASN A 192 3.31 22.61 -1.47
CA ASN A 192 2.54 23.71 -0.85
C ASN A 192 1.05 23.33 -0.77
N VAL A 193 0.74 22.17 -0.20
CA VAL A 193 -0.66 21.77 -0.01
C VAL A 193 -1.21 22.51 1.22
N ASP A 194 -2.15 23.41 0.98
CA ASP A 194 -2.87 24.09 2.06
C ASP A 194 -3.87 23.13 2.69
N VAL A 195 -3.80 23.01 4.02
CA VAL A 195 -4.63 22.12 4.83
C VAL A 195 -5.43 22.88 5.89
N SER A 196 -5.27 24.20 5.96
CA SER A 196 -5.85 25.08 6.99
C SER A 196 -7.39 25.05 7.01
N SER A 197 -8.02 24.78 5.87
CA SER A 197 -9.47 24.70 5.72
C SER A 197 -10.04 23.30 5.89
N SER A 198 -9.20 22.26 5.87
CA SER A 198 -9.63 20.85 5.83
C SER A 198 -9.35 20.09 7.12
N LEU A 199 -8.40 20.56 7.93
CA LEU A 199 -8.01 19.94 9.19
C LEU A 199 -8.57 20.78 10.34
N ALA A 200 -9.31 20.15 11.25
CA ALA A 200 -10.19 20.84 12.17
C ALA A 200 -9.43 21.64 13.25
N ASN A 201 -8.15 21.34 13.48
CA ASN A 201 -7.38 21.96 14.55
C ASN A 201 -5.86 21.93 14.27
N GLU A 202 -5.28 23.05 13.81
CA GLU A 202 -3.83 23.17 13.55
C GLU A 202 -2.98 22.79 14.78
N ASP A 203 -3.48 23.06 15.98
CA ASP A 203 -2.79 22.72 17.24
C ASP A 203 -2.72 21.20 17.45
N THR A 204 -3.73 20.44 17.00
CA THR A 204 -3.71 18.98 17.05
C THR A 204 -2.64 18.40 16.13
N LEU A 205 -2.39 19.03 14.97
CA LEU A 205 -1.33 18.60 14.06
C LEU A 205 0.05 18.84 14.65
N ARG A 206 0.28 19.98 15.30
CA ARG A 206 1.58 20.34 15.91
C ARG A 206 2.04 19.34 16.97
N SER A 207 1.10 18.64 17.60
CA SER A 207 1.38 17.65 18.64
C SER A 207 1.44 16.22 18.12
N ILE A 208 1.34 15.95 16.81
CA ILE A 208 1.32 14.56 16.32
C ILE A 208 2.66 13.84 16.53
N THR A 209 2.58 12.63 17.07
CA THR A 209 3.66 11.65 17.01
C THR A 209 3.43 10.71 15.83
N LEU A 210 4.34 10.77 14.86
CA LEU A 210 4.42 9.77 13.80
C LEU A 210 5.00 8.48 14.40
N HIS A 211 4.16 7.58 14.86
CA HIS A 211 4.57 6.20 15.16
C HIS A 211 4.64 5.43 13.83
N GLY A 212 5.79 4.84 13.54
CA GLY A 212 6.08 4.24 12.23
C GLY A 212 5.52 2.84 12.04
N PHE A 213 4.44 2.47 12.73
CA PHE A 213 4.01 1.07 12.87
C PHE A 213 2.80 0.68 12.01
N GLY A 214 2.32 1.55 11.11
CA GLY A 214 1.19 1.23 10.24
C GLY A 214 1.46 1.65 8.80
N ASN A 215 1.23 0.74 7.86
CA ASN A 215 1.16 1.07 6.45
C ASN A 215 -0.14 1.85 6.16
N PRO A 216 -0.13 2.74 5.16
CA PRO A 216 -1.35 3.41 4.74
C PRO A 216 -2.38 2.43 4.21
N ALA A 217 -3.66 2.77 4.35
CA ALA A 217 -4.76 2.08 3.70
C ALA A 217 -5.31 2.92 2.54
N THR A 218 -5.34 2.38 1.33
CA THR A 218 -5.91 3.08 0.17
C THR A 218 -7.25 2.44 -0.21
N VAL A 219 -8.34 3.20 -0.06
CA VAL A 219 -9.69 2.75 -0.44
C VAL A 219 -10.41 3.88 -1.16
N ASN A 220 -11.19 3.55 -2.20
CA ASN A 220 -11.99 4.53 -2.96
C ASN A 220 -11.20 5.75 -3.49
N GLY A 221 -9.94 5.56 -3.87
CA GLY A 221 -9.09 6.66 -4.35
C GLY A 221 -8.64 7.63 -3.25
N VAL A 222 -8.71 7.21 -1.99
CA VAL A 222 -8.27 7.99 -0.84
C VAL A 222 -7.25 7.19 -0.04
N ILE A 223 -6.11 7.82 0.28
CA ILE A 223 -5.07 7.22 1.12
C ILE A 223 -5.34 7.61 2.57
N HIS A 224 -5.26 6.67 3.50
CA HIS A 224 -5.52 6.89 4.91
C HIS A 224 -4.33 6.50 5.77
N TRP A 225 -4.07 7.31 6.80
CA TRP A 225 -3.08 7.04 7.84
C TRP A 225 -3.70 7.18 9.21
N LEU A 226 -3.20 6.39 10.15
CA LEU A 226 -3.53 6.55 11.56
C LEU A 226 -2.41 7.34 12.25
N LEU A 227 -2.78 8.36 13.02
CA LEU A 227 -1.86 9.24 13.74
C LEU A 227 -2.23 9.29 15.23
N HIS A 228 -1.19 9.44 16.07
CA HIS A 228 -1.33 9.61 17.51
C HIS A 228 -0.96 11.05 17.90
N PRO A 229 -1.94 11.92 18.21
CA PRO A 229 -1.69 13.21 18.83
C PRO A 229 -0.99 13.03 20.19
N ARG A 230 -0.06 13.93 20.55
CA ARG A 230 0.66 13.89 21.84
C ARG A 230 -0.19 14.41 22.99
N ASP A 231 -1.06 15.38 22.73
CA ASP A 231 -1.82 16.11 23.76
C ASP A 231 -3.27 15.64 23.89
N ASN A 232 -3.69 14.70 23.05
CA ASN A 232 -5.00 14.08 23.10
C ASN A 232 -4.82 12.56 23.21
N ASN A 233 -5.63 11.92 24.04
CA ASN A 233 -5.62 10.48 24.12
C ASN A 233 -6.21 9.85 22.86
N GLY A 234 -7.13 10.53 22.15
CA GLY A 234 -7.76 10.04 20.91
C GLY A 234 -6.81 9.83 19.73
N MET A 235 -7.10 8.84 18.88
CA MET A 235 -6.44 8.67 17.57
C MET A 235 -7.06 9.59 16.51
N LEU A 236 -6.25 9.97 15.52
CA LEU A 236 -6.71 10.69 14.33
C LEU A 236 -6.48 9.83 13.09
N ALA A 237 -7.50 9.68 12.24
CA ALA A 237 -7.30 9.17 10.90
C ALA A 237 -7.20 10.36 9.92
N LEU A 238 -6.08 10.47 9.22
CA LEU A 238 -5.88 11.45 8.16
C LEU A 238 -6.15 10.78 6.82
N SER A 239 -6.77 11.51 5.91
CA SER A 239 -7.05 11.09 4.54
C SER A 239 -6.37 12.02 3.54
N PHE A 240 -5.99 11.50 2.37
CA PHE A 240 -5.62 12.26 1.18
C PHE A 240 -6.43 11.79 -0.02
N ASP A 241 -7.30 12.66 -0.52
CA ASP A 241 -8.10 12.41 -1.71
C ASP A 241 -7.23 12.60 -2.96
N LEU A 242 -7.04 11.52 -3.72
CA LEU A 242 -6.16 11.52 -4.89
C LEU A 242 -6.72 12.35 -6.04
N SER A 243 -8.04 12.46 -6.19
CA SER A 243 -8.66 13.21 -7.29
C SER A 243 -8.66 14.70 -6.99
N ASN A 244 -8.99 15.08 -5.75
CA ASN A 244 -9.04 16.47 -5.31
C ASN A 244 -7.69 17.03 -4.86
N ASN A 245 -6.69 16.16 -4.63
CA ASN A 245 -5.38 16.49 -4.07
C ASN A 245 -5.45 17.22 -2.73
N SER A 246 -6.43 16.85 -1.89
CA SER A 246 -6.71 17.50 -0.63
C SER A 246 -6.54 16.53 0.53
N PHE A 247 -5.94 17.01 1.61
CA PHE A 247 -5.96 16.31 2.89
C PHE A 247 -7.26 16.58 3.64
N GLY A 248 -7.64 15.67 4.51
CA GLY A 248 -8.81 15.78 5.38
C GLY A 248 -8.71 14.84 6.56
N GLU A 249 -9.67 14.94 7.47
CA GLU A 249 -9.77 14.06 8.64
C GLU A 249 -10.92 13.08 8.46
N LEU A 250 -10.71 11.86 8.94
CA LEU A 250 -11.73 10.83 9.03
C LEU A 250 -12.01 10.53 10.49
N MET A 251 -13.28 10.56 10.86
CA MET A 251 -13.70 10.25 12.22
C MET A 251 -13.64 8.73 12.47
N LEU A 252 -12.91 8.35 13.50
CA LEU A 252 -12.85 6.97 14.02
C LEU A 252 -14.09 6.64 14.89
N PRO A 253 -14.40 5.35 15.10
CA PRO A 253 -15.53 4.95 15.93
C PRO A 253 -15.39 5.44 17.39
N GLU A 254 -16.52 5.78 18.04
CA GLU A 254 -16.58 6.35 19.40
C GLU A 254 -16.19 5.38 20.52
N CYS A 255 -16.17 4.09 20.23
CA CYS A 255 -16.15 3.00 21.19
C CYS A 255 -14.78 2.74 21.86
N PHE A 256 -13.75 3.54 21.59
CA PHE A 256 -12.40 3.30 22.07
C PHE A 256 -11.91 4.46 22.93
N ASP A 257 -11.65 4.18 24.23
CA ASP A 257 -10.95 5.09 25.13
C ASP A 257 -9.47 4.67 25.21
N PRO A 258 -8.55 5.42 24.58
CA PRO A 258 -7.11 5.09 24.56
C PRO A 258 -6.44 5.25 25.92
N THR A 259 -7.11 5.87 26.90
CA THR A 259 -6.55 6.10 28.23
C THR A 259 -6.55 4.87 29.12
N GLU A 260 -7.45 3.93 28.85
CA GLU A 260 -7.64 2.79 29.75
C GLU A 260 -6.72 1.61 29.42
N ARG A 261 -6.15 1.54 28.21
CA ARG A 261 -5.46 0.33 27.72
C ARG A 261 -4.27 0.63 26.79
N MET A 262 -3.16 -0.09 26.97
CA MET A 262 -2.08 -0.13 25.98
C MET A 262 -2.54 -1.00 24.81
N ALA A 263 -3.10 -0.36 23.78
CA ALA A 263 -3.48 -1.03 22.53
C ALA A 263 -2.63 -0.52 21.37
N ALA A 264 -2.24 -1.43 20.48
CA ALA A 264 -1.67 -1.06 19.21
C ALA A 264 -2.78 -1.01 18.16
N MET A 265 -2.71 -0.06 17.25
CA MET A 265 -3.80 0.19 16.29
C MET A 265 -3.27 0.30 14.87
N SER A 266 -4.08 -0.14 13.92
CA SER A 266 -3.78 -0.03 12.50
C SER A 266 -5.02 0.31 11.69
N ILE A 267 -4.79 0.85 10.51
CA ILE A 267 -5.81 1.08 9.48
C ILE A 267 -5.45 0.21 8.29
N SER A 268 -6.44 -0.48 7.71
CA SER A 268 -6.22 -1.36 6.56
C SER A 268 -7.48 -1.46 5.69
N VAL A 269 -7.46 -2.36 4.71
CA VAL A 269 -8.57 -2.59 3.79
C VAL A 269 -9.15 -3.97 4.04
N PHE A 270 -10.46 -4.04 4.25
CA PHE A 270 -11.24 -5.26 4.39
C PHE A 270 -12.37 -5.29 3.35
N LYS A 271 -12.32 -6.25 2.40
CA LYS A 271 -13.36 -6.44 1.37
C LYS A 271 -13.79 -5.11 0.71
N ASP A 272 -12.80 -4.35 0.23
CA ASP A 272 -12.98 -3.04 -0.41
C ASP A 272 -13.50 -1.90 0.50
N SER A 273 -13.55 -2.13 1.81
CA SER A 273 -13.94 -1.15 2.82
C SER A 273 -12.77 -0.82 3.74
N LEU A 274 -12.81 0.35 4.37
CA LEU A 274 -11.80 0.73 5.35
C LEU A 274 -12.02 -0.04 6.65
N SER A 275 -10.95 -0.59 7.21
CA SER A 275 -10.97 -1.21 8.54
C SER A 275 -10.06 -0.49 9.51
N PHE A 276 -10.52 -0.45 10.77
CA PHE A 276 -9.76 0.02 11.92
C PHE A 276 -9.57 -1.14 12.88
N ASN A 277 -8.33 -1.50 13.14
CA ASN A 277 -7.98 -2.67 13.94
C ASN A 277 -7.36 -2.23 15.25
N VAL A 278 -7.83 -2.81 16.35
CA VAL A 278 -7.35 -2.54 17.71
C VAL A 278 -6.83 -3.83 18.30
N LEU A 279 -5.54 -3.87 18.64
CA LEU A 279 -4.88 -5.01 19.26
C LEU A 279 -4.58 -4.67 20.73
N GLU A 280 -5.25 -5.37 21.64
CA GLU A 280 -5.11 -5.21 23.09
C GLU A 280 -4.31 -6.36 23.69
N ASP A 281 -3.44 -6.04 24.67
CA ASP A 281 -2.66 -7.02 25.45
C ASP A 281 -3.28 -7.22 26.84
N TYR A 282 -3.59 -8.49 27.16
CA TYR A 282 -4.12 -8.94 28.45
C TYR A 282 -3.12 -9.82 29.21
N GLY A 283 -1.83 -9.44 29.20
CA GLY A 283 -0.78 -10.14 29.90
C GLY A 283 -0.38 -11.44 29.20
N GLY A 284 -0.27 -11.40 27.87
CA GLY A 284 0.09 -12.53 27.02
C GLY A 284 -1.07 -13.11 26.20
N ASN A 285 -2.31 -12.77 26.53
CA ASN A 285 -3.46 -13.00 25.64
C ASN A 285 -3.74 -11.73 24.86
N TYR A 286 -3.93 -11.86 23.55
CA TYR A 286 -4.17 -10.72 22.67
C TYR A 286 -5.59 -10.75 22.13
N VAL A 287 -6.23 -9.59 22.08
CA VAL A 287 -7.54 -9.42 21.47
C VAL A 287 -7.41 -8.45 20.32
N CYS A 288 -7.72 -8.91 19.11
CA CYS A 288 -7.82 -8.07 17.93
C CYS A 288 -9.29 -7.79 17.63
N GLU A 289 -9.70 -6.53 17.74
CA GLU A 289 -11.01 -6.06 17.29
C GLU A 289 -10.89 -5.45 15.90
N VAL A 290 -11.73 -5.92 14.97
CA VAL A 290 -11.78 -5.43 13.59
C VAL A 290 -13.08 -4.66 13.39
N TRP A 291 -12.96 -3.35 13.20
CA TRP A 291 -14.06 -2.45 12.87
C TRP A 291 -14.05 -2.15 11.38
N VAL A 292 -15.21 -2.15 10.73
CA VAL A 292 -15.32 -1.90 9.29
C VAL A 292 -16.33 -0.79 9.05
N MET A 293 -15.95 0.16 8.21
CA MET A 293 -16.80 1.28 7.80
C MET A 293 -17.67 0.85 6.61
N SER A 294 -18.95 0.61 6.86
CA SER A 294 -19.89 0.17 5.81
C SER A 294 -20.29 1.29 4.85
N GLN A 295 -20.25 2.55 5.30
CA GLN A 295 -20.47 3.73 4.47
C GLN A 295 -19.31 4.71 4.63
N TYR A 296 -18.55 4.89 3.55
CA TYR A 296 -17.37 5.74 3.57
C TYR A 296 -17.67 7.17 4.09
N GLY A 297 -16.88 7.63 5.05
CA GLY A 297 -17.01 8.96 5.69
C GLY A 297 -18.09 9.06 6.77
N ALA A 298 -19.00 8.09 6.89
CA ALA A 298 -20.04 8.11 7.91
C ALA A 298 -19.53 7.45 9.21
N ARG A 299 -19.27 8.26 10.24
CA ARG A 299 -18.78 7.78 11.55
C ARG A 299 -19.68 6.72 12.17
N GLU A 300 -20.99 6.90 12.08
CA GLU A 300 -22.01 5.97 12.62
C GLU A 300 -22.04 4.61 11.89
N SER A 301 -21.35 4.49 10.75
CA SER A 301 -21.32 3.26 9.94
C SER A 301 -20.18 2.31 10.28
N TRP A 302 -19.34 2.70 11.24
CA TRP A 302 -18.31 1.82 11.79
C TRP A 302 -18.98 0.76 12.66
N ASP A 303 -18.88 -0.49 12.23
CA ASP A 303 -19.39 -1.64 12.97
C ASP A 303 -18.27 -2.61 13.32
N LYS A 304 -18.27 -3.11 14.55
CA LYS A 304 -17.37 -4.20 14.97
C LYS A 304 -17.77 -5.47 14.23
N GLN A 305 -16.94 -5.91 13.30
CA GLN A 305 -17.17 -7.13 12.54
C GLN A 305 -16.66 -8.36 13.29
N TYR A 306 -15.47 -8.26 13.88
CA TYR A 306 -14.82 -9.39 14.54
C TYR A 306 -14.14 -8.99 15.85
N ARG A 307 -14.07 -9.98 16.74
CA ARG A 307 -13.25 -9.94 17.96
C ARG A 307 -12.51 -11.28 18.05
N ILE A 308 -11.22 -11.23 17.81
CA ILE A 308 -10.36 -12.41 17.65
C ILE A 308 -9.50 -12.52 18.91
N GLU A 309 -9.56 -13.65 19.59
CA GLU A 309 -8.73 -13.93 20.76
C GLU A 309 -7.54 -14.79 20.33
N MET A 310 -6.35 -14.41 20.75
CA MET A 310 -5.10 -15.07 20.37
C MET A 310 -4.27 -15.35 21.62
N LEU A 311 -3.73 -16.57 21.70
CA LEU A 311 -2.87 -17.00 22.81
C LEU A 311 -1.45 -16.42 22.70
N ASP A 312 -1.07 -15.91 21.54
CA ASP A 312 0.21 -15.24 21.27
C ASP A 312 -0.03 -14.03 20.35
N ILE A 313 0.86 -13.03 20.38
CA ILE A 313 0.75 -11.87 19.49
C ILE A 313 0.75 -12.36 18.05
N ALA A 314 -0.32 -12.02 17.31
CA ALA A 314 -0.29 -12.07 15.86
C ALA A 314 -0.73 -10.71 15.28
N TRP A 315 0.14 -10.08 14.50
CA TRP A 315 -0.22 -8.85 13.79
C TRP A 315 -1.01 -9.20 12.53
N PRO A 316 -2.26 -8.73 12.35
CA PRO A 316 -2.91 -8.76 11.03
C PRO A 316 -2.04 -8.09 9.98
N VAL A 317 -1.69 -8.84 8.94
CA VAL A 317 -0.90 -8.37 7.79
C VAL A 317 -1.84 -7.96 6.67
N VAL A 318 -2.70 -8.89 6.24
CA VAL A 318 -3.60 -8.67 5.11
C VAL A 318 -4.87 -9.50 5.28
N PHE A 319 -6.01 -8.92 4.92
CA PHE A 319 -7.28 -9.62 4.84
C PHE A 319 -7.38 -10.37 3.52
N ARG A 320 -7.70 -11.65 3.57
CA ARG A 320 -7.75 -12.54 2.43
C ARG A 320 -9.09 -12.48 1.70
N SER A 321 -9.12 -12.97 0.47
CA SER A 321 -10.30 -12.93 -0.40
C SER A 321 -11.38 -13.91 0.07
N ASN A 322 -10.99 -14.99 0.74
CA ASN A 322 -11.87 -15.92 1.44
C ASN A 322 -12.45 -15.34 2.75
N GLY A 323 -11.98 -14.17 3.20
CA GLY A 323 -12.42 -13.50 4.43
C GLY A 323 -11.59 -13.82 5.68
N GLU A 324 -10.60 -14.72 5.57
CA GLU A 324 -9.62 -14.98 6.61
C GLU A 324 -8.59 -13.83 6.71
N ILE A 325 -7.74 -13.88 7.73
CA ILE A 325 -6.71 -12.88 7.98
C ILE A 325 -5.36 -13.56 8.01
N LEU A 326 -4.41 -13.11 7.19
CA LEU A 326 -3.02 -13.51 7.36
C LEU A 326 -2.42 -12.74 8.53
N MET A 327 -1.81 -13.46 9.47
CA MET A 327 -1.21 -12.91 10.67
C MET A 327 0.22 -13.44 10.88
N VAL A 328 1.09 -12.61 11.45
CA VAL A 328 2.46 -13.04 11.83
C VAL A 328 2.50 -13.42 13.31
N GLY A 329 2.73 -14.70 13.61
CA GLY A 329 2.90 -15.16 15.00
C GLY A 329 4.25 -14.75 15.57
N TYR A 330 4.25 -14.01 16.69
CA TYR A 330 5.45 -13.41 17.30
C TYR A 330 6.43 -14.43 17.89
N ALA A 331 5.92 -15.53 18.47
CA ALA A 331 6.76 -16.53 19.12
C ALA A 331 7.60 -17.37 18.13
N ASN A 332 7.10 -17.54 16.90
CA ASN A 332 7.62 -18.54 15.97
C ASN A 332 8.02 -17.95 14.61
N SER A 333 7.78 -16.65 14.37
CA SER A 333 7.97 -16.01 13.05
C SER A 333 7.25 -16.76 11.93
N GLN A 334 6.07 -17.32 12.21
CA GLN A 334 5.26 -18.07 11.24
C GLN A 334 4.13 -17.21 10.70
N LEU A 335 3.90 -17.27 9.39
CA LEU A 335 2.70 -16.73 8.77
C LEU A 335 1.57 -17.74 8.92
N VAL A 336 0.46 -17.31 9.51
CA VAL A 336 -0.73 -18.14 9.72
C VAL A 336 -1.94 -17.47 9.10
N SER A 337 -2.92 -18.27 8.69
CA SER A 337 -4.24 -17.80 8.28
C SER A 337 -5.24 -18.05 9.40
N CYS A 338 -5.93 -17.01 9.85
CA CYS A 338 -6.96 -17.10 10.88
C CYS A 338 -8.34 -16.84 10.27
N ASP A 339 -9.28 -17.75 10.49
CA ASP A 339 -10.70 -17.48 10.24
C ASP A 339 -11.26 -16.67 11.42
N PRO A 340 -11.63 -15.40 11.22
CA PRO A 340 -12.08 -14.54 12.30
C PRO A 340 -13.47 -14.92 12.85
N GLN A 341 -14.24 -15.78 12.18
CA GLN A 341 -15.54 -16.26 12.65
C GLN A 341 -15.41 -17.48 13.55
N THR A 342 -14.64 -18.48 13.11
CA THR A 342 -14.46 -19.74 13.84
C THR A 342 -13.29 -19.70 14.82
N GLN A 343 -12.38 -18.72 14.67
CA GLN A 343 -11.09 -18.62 15.33
C GLN A 343 -10.14 -19.80 15.02
N GLU A 344 -10.43 -20.56 13.95
CA GLU A 344 -9.51 -21.59 13.47
C GLU A 344 -8.26 -20.95 12.86
N ILE A 345 -7.10 -21.57 13.11
CA ILE A 345 -5.80 -21.09 12.63
C ILE A 345 -5.16 -22.19 11.80
N HIS A 346 -4.71 -21.83 10.60
CA HIS A 346 -4.01 -22.70 9.67
C HIS A 346 -2.59 -22.18 9.40
N ASP A 347 -1.60 -23.05 9.51
CA ASP A 347 -0.21 -22.73 9.17
C ASP A 347 -0.03 -22.70 7.65
N THR A 348 0.53 -21.62 7.11
CA THR A 348 0.83 -21.53 5.67
C THR A 348 2.15 -22.22 5.30
N GLY A 349 2.97 -22.58 6.28
CA GLY A 349 4.31 -23.14 6.12
C GLY A 349 5.38 -22.11 5.75
N LEU A 350 5.10 -20.82 5.90
CA LEU A 350 6.02 -19.72 5.59
C LEU A 350 6.55 -19.10 6.88
N GLU A 351 7.85 -18.83 6.90
CA GLU A 351 8.49 -18.04 7.95
C GLU A 351 8.61 -16.58 7.49
N VAL A 352 8.17 -15.66 8.34
CA VAL A 352 8.19 -14.21 8.13
C VAL A 352 8.62 -13.50 9.41
N LEU A 353 9.41 -12.44 9.27
CA LEU A 353 9.79 -11.56 10.36
C LEU A 353 8.70 -10.50 10.65
N LEU A 354 8.79 -9.84 11.80
CA LEU A 354 7.86 -8.78 12.19
C LEU A 354 7.87 -7.57 11.23
N ASP A 355 9.01 -7.32 10.57
CA ASP A 355 9.16 -6.26 9.56
C ASP A 355 8.84 -6.74 8.13
N ASP A 356 8.38 -7.99 7.98
CA ASP A 356 7.92 -8.51 6.70
C ASP A 356 6.53 -7.97 6.37
N TYR A 357 6.27 -7.86 5.08
CA TYR A 357 5.11 -7.14 4.56
C TYR A 357 4.38 -8.03 3.56
N ALA A 358 3.05 -8.06 3.63
CA ALA A 358 2.21 -8.65 2.60
C ALA A 358 1.09 -7.70 2.19
N ASP A 359 0.79 -7.68 0.89
CA ASP A 359 -0.30 -6.88 0.32
C ASP A 359 -0.76 -7.49 -0.99
N TYR A 360 -1.93 -7.05 -1.45
CA TYR A 360 -2.48 -7.49 -2.72
C TYR A 360 -1.80 -6.83 -3.89
N PHE A 361 -1.32 -7.67 -4.80
CA PHE A 361 -0.65 -7.25 -6.01
C PHE A 361 -1.36 -7.81 -7.24
N VAL A 362 -1.36 -7.02 -8.31
CA VAL A 362 -1.82 -7.43 -9.63
C VAL A 362 -0.70 -7.17 -10.62
N GLU A 363 -0.41 -8.14 -11.48
CA GLU A 363 0.56 -7.89 -12.55
C GLU A 363 0.00 -6.85 -13.52
N SER A 364 0.76 -5.79 -13.81
CA SER A 364 0.29 -4.68 -14.64
C SER A 364 1.27 -4.27 -15.73
N LEU A 365 0.73 -3.64 -16.77
CA LEU A 365 1.49 -2.98 -17.83
C LEU A 365 1.77 -1.50 -17.54
N ALA A 366 1.44 -1.03 -16.33
CA ALA A 366 1.56 0.37 -15.93
C ALA A 366 2.98 0.90 -16.17
N LEU A 367 3.07 1.97 -16.96
CA LEU A 367 4.33 2.60 -17.32
C LEU A 367 4.75 3.58 -16.22
N LEU A 368 6.06 3.65 -15.96
CA LEU A 368 6.65 4.62 -15.01
C LEU A 368 7.43 5.73 -15.74
N ASP A 369 7.59 5.58 -17.05
CA ASP A 369 8.12 6.59 -17.95
C ASP A 369 6.97 7.42 -18.52
N ARG A 370 7.27 8.70 -18.77
CA ARG A 370 6.31 9.61 -19.40
C ARG A 370 5.90 9.04 -20.76
N SER A 371 4.60 9.01 -21.05
CA SER A 371 4.15 9.00 -22.43
C SER A 371 4.62 10.30 -23.08
N ASN A 372 5.69 10.21 -23.88
CA ASN A 372 6.19 11.30 -24.71
C ASN A 372 5.14 11.79 -25.71
#